data_AF-A0A848TWF8-F1
#
_entry.id   AF-A0A848TWF8-F1
#
_cell.length_a   1.000
_cell.length_b   1.000
_cell.length_c   1.000
_cell.angle_alpha   90.00
_cell.angle_beta   90.00
_cell.angle_gamma   90.00
#
_symmetry.space_group_name_H-M   'P 1'
#
loop_
_entity.id
_entity.type
_entity.pdbx_description
1 polymer ?
#
loop_
_entity_poly.entity_id
_entity_poly.type
_entity_poly.pdbx_seq_one_letter_code
_entity_poly.pdbx_strand_id
1 'polypeptide(L)'
;YLLEHCDPEYVNFQMDLYWVTKAGADPIAYFEKNPGRFKIWHVKDMDKEGRFAPVGQGQIDFARILANKKLSGMKYYMVEQDRTFNGMKPLEAIKISHEGLKKFGFE
;
A
#
# COMPACT_ATOMS: atom_id res chain seq x y z
N TYR A 1 4.49 -17.95 9.18
CA TYR A 1 3.64 -18.26 10.35
C TYR A 1 2.16 -17.97 10.11
N LEU A 2 1.62 -16.76 10.32
CA LEU A 2 0.15 -16.53 10.28
C LEU A 2 -0.51 -16.91 8.94
N LEU A 3 0.08 -16.53 7.81
CA LEU A 3 -0.44 -16.87 6.48
C LEU A 3 -0.56 -18.38 6.25
N GLU A 4 0.31 -19.17 6.87
CA GLU A 4 0.40 -20.64 6.74
C GLU A 4 -0.48 -21.38 7.76
N HIS A 5 -0.86 -20.74 8.86
CA HIS A 5 -1.50 -21.40 10.01
C HIS A 5 -2.89 -20.83 10.35
N CYS A 6 -3.38 -19.85 9.61
CA CYS A 6 -4.72 -19.30 9.76
C CYS A 6 -5.58 -19.65 8.55
N ASP A 7 -6.78 -20.14 8.82
CA ASP A 7 -7.78 -20.48 7.82
C ASP A 7 -8.15 -19.24 6.97
N PRO A 8 -8.01 -19.30 5.63
CA PRO A 8 -8.36 -18.19 4.74
C PRO A 8 -9.85 -17.83 4.72
N GLU A 9 -10.74 -18.73 5.14
CA GLU A 9 -12.17 -18.46 5.28
C GLU A 9 -12.43 -17.39 6.35
N TYR A 10 -11.72 -17.49 7.49
CA TYR A 10 -11.94 -16.64 8.66
C TYR A 10 -10.90 -15.53 8.81
N VAL A 11 -9.68 -15.72 8.31
CA VAL A 11 -8.57 -14.78 8.51
C VAL A 11 -7.96 -14.33 7.19
N ASN A 12 -8.04 -13.02 6.97
CA ASN A 12 -7.44 -12.31 5.84
C ASN A 12 -6.60 -11.15 6.34
N PHE A 13 -5.80 -10.56 5.45
CA PHE A 13 -4.80 -9.55 5.80
C PHE A 13 -5.06 -8.21 5.14
N GLN A 14 -4.75 -7.17 5.90
CA GLN A 14 -4.57 -5.81 5.42
C GLN A 14 -3.07 -5.56 5.25
N MET A 15 -2.59 -5.50 4.01
CA MET A 15 -1.17 -5.32 3.74
C MET A 15 -0.82 -3.85 3.70
N ASP A 16 0.18 -3.45 4.48
CA ASP A 16 0.78 -2.13 4.34
C ASP A 16 1.91 -2.17 3.30
N LEU A 17 1.67 -1.52 2.16
CA LEU A 17 2.61 -1.53 1.04
C LEU A 17 3.90 -0.77 1.35
N TYR A 18 3.84 0.25 2.22
CA TYR A 18 5.02 0.97 2.68
C TYR A 18 5.93 0.04 3.48
N TRP A 19 5.37 -0.64 4.50
CA TRP A 19 6.19 -1.41 5.43
C TRP A 19 6.78 -2.66 4.79
N VAL A 20 6.05 -3.31 3.87
CA VAL A 20 6.59 -4.42 3.08
C VAL A 20 7.76 -3.92 2.20
N THR A 21 7.56 -2.82 1.47
CA THR A 21 8.60 -2.26 0.59
C THR A 21 9.82 -1.78 1.40
N LYS A 22 9.61 -1.11 2.53
CA LYS A 22 10.68 -0.62 3.41
C LYS A 22 11.50 -1.76 4.01
N ALA A 23 10.90 -2.92 4.23
CA ALA A 23 11.62 -4.12 4.64
C ALA A 23 12.42 -4.78 3.51
N GLY A 24 12.42 -4.21 2.29
CA GLY A 24 13.08 -4.74 1.11
C GLY A 24 12.31 -5.89 0.44
N ALA A 25 11.06 -6.13 0.84
CA ALA A 25 10.22 -7.16 0.26
C ALA A 25 9.33 -6.60 -0.86
N ASP A 26 8.99 -7.46 -1.83
CA ASP A 26 8.05 -7.13 -2.89
C ASP A 26 6.62 -7.60 -2.53
N PRO A 27 5.63 -6.70 -2.39
CA PRO A 27 4.23 -7.07 -2.16
C PRO A 27 3.69 -8.10 -3.18
N ILE A 28 4.12 -8.04 -4.43
CA ILE A 28 3.63 -8.93 -5.49
C ILE A 28 4.08 -10.37 -5.22
N ALA A 29 5.30 -10.59 -4.72
CA ALA A 29 5.76 -11.92 -4.35
C ALA A 29 4.90 -12.53 -3.22
N TYR A 30 4.37 -11.71 -2.31
CA TYR A 30 3.42 -12.16 -1.30
C TYR A 30 2.07 -12.52 -1.92
N PHE A 31 1.58 -11.73 -2.87
CA PHE A 31 0.34 -12.01 -3.61
C PHE A 31 0.44 -13.33 -4.37
N GLU A 32 1.56 -13.59 -5.06
CA GLU A 32 1.84 -14.84 -5.77
C GLU A 32 1.89 -16.04 -4.83
N LYS A 33 2.58 -15.90 -3.68
CA LYS A 33 2.70 -16.98 -2.70
C LYS A 33 1.38 -17.27 -1.97
N ASN A 34 0.53 -16.26 -1.79
CA ASN A 34 -0.71 -16.35 -1.01
C ASN A 34 -1.87 -15.65 -1.73
N PRO A 35 -2.31 -16.17 -2.88
CA PRO A 35 -3.30 -15.51 -3.71
C PRO A 35 -4.61 -15.33 -2.95
N GLY A 36 -5.21 -14.16 -3.09
CA GLY A 36 -6.48 -13.82 -2.48
C GLY A 36 -6.43 -13.48 -0.99
N ARG A 37 -5.28 -13.49 -0.31
CA ARG A 37 -5.21 -13.27 1.16
C ARG A 37 -5.13 -11.82 1.61
N PHE A 38 -4.88 -10.88 0.70
CA PHE A 38 -4.65 -9.47 1.03
C PHE A 38 -5.81 -8.61 0.54
N LYS A 39 -6.89 -8.62 1.31
CA LYS A 39 -8.19 -8.03 0.96
C LYS A 39 -8.21 -6.52 1.06
N ILE A 40 -7.30 -5.94 1.84
CA ILE A 40 -7.24 -4.51 2.10
C ILE A 40 -5.78 -4.06 1.98
N TRP A 41 -5.51 -2.89 1.42
CA TRP A 41 -4.17 -2.32 1.36
C TRP A 41 -4.09 -0.96 2.08
N HIS A 42 -3.00 -0.70 2.80
CA HIS A 42 -2.57 0.67 3.04
C HIS A 42 -1.74 1.16 1.86
N VAL A 43 -2.23 2.22 1.22
CA VAL A 43 -1.53 2.94 0.17
C VAL A 43 -0.81 4.10 0.83
N LYS A 44 0.45 3.86 1.13
CA LYS A 44 1.30 4.72 1.95
C LYS A 44 2.65 4.78 1.29
N ASP A 45 3.16 5.98 1.04
CA ASP A 45 4.32 6.18 0.17
C ASP A 45 5.58 6.55 0.95
N MET A 46 6.73 6.41 0.31
CA MET A 46 8.04 6.56 0.90
C MET A 46 8.91 7.49 0.05
N ASP A 47 9.46 8.55 0.63
CA ASP A 47 10.46 9.37 -0.06
C ASP A 47 11.82 8.67 -0.15
N LYS A 48 12.78 9.30 -0.83
CA LYS A 48 14.13 8.74 -1.06
C LYS A 48 14.92 8.55 0.23
N GLU A 49 14.59 9.29 1.29
CA GLU A 49 15.20 9.18 2.61
C GLU A 49 14.51 8.14 3.51
N GLY A 50 13.48 7.45 3.00
CA GLY A 50 12.74 6.44 3.75
C GLY A 50 11.71 7.01 4.72
N ARG A 51 11.35 8.30 4.60
CA ARG A 51 10.29 8.94 5.38
C ARG A 51 8.94 8.76 4.70
N PHE A 52 7.87 9.03 5.45
CA PHE A 52 6.52 9.00 4.89
C PHE A 52 6.32 10.15 3.91
N ALA A 53 5.75 9.87 2.75
CA ALA A 53 5.43 10.83 1.72
C ALA A 53 3.94 10.75 1.36
N PRO A 54 3.31 11.86 0.95
CA PRO A 54 2.03 11.79 0.26
C PRO A 54 2.13 10.86 -0.95
N VAL A 55 1.06 10.10 -1.20
CA VAL A 55 1.00 9.14 -2.31
C VAL A 55 1.20 9.89 -3.64
N GLY A 56 2.21 9.48 -4.41
CA GLY A 56 2.58 10.14 -5.66
C GLY A 56 3.70 11.18 -5.53
N GLN A 57 4.24 11.36 -4.32
CA GLN A 57 5.49 12.11 -4.09
C GLN A 57 6.62 11.24 -3.53
N GLY A 58 6.37 9.96 -3.27
CA GLY A 58 7.40 9.00 -2.92
C GLY A 58 7.87 8.19 -4.12
N GLN A 59 8.32 6.97 -3.85
CA GLN A 59 9.01 6.10 -4.81
C GLN A 59 8.39 4.71 -4.96
N ILE A 60 7.28 4.41 -4.26
CA ILE A 60 6.63 3.12 -4.40
C ILE A 60 5.84 3.08 -5.72
N ASP A 61 6.11 2.08 -6.55
CA ASP A 61 5.43 1.88 -7.83
C ASP A 61 4.03 1.29 -7.63
N PHE A 62 3.08 2.14 -7.25
CA PHE A 62 1.72 1.71 -6.99
C PHE A 62 0.96 1.27 -8.24
N ALA A 63 1.32 1.76 -9.43
CA ALA A 63 0.69 1.32 -10.68
C ALA A 63 1.02 -0.16 -10.95
N ARG A 64 2.29 -0.56 -10.78
CA ARG A 64 2.72 -1.96 -10.86
C ARG A 64 2.03 -2.84 -9.83
N ILE A 65 1.89 -2.37 -8.59
CA ILE A 65 1.22 -3.12 -7.52
C ILE A 65 -0.28 -3.26 -7.82
N LEU A 66 -0.95 -2.17 -8.21
CA LEU A 66 -2.38 -2.14 -8.51
C LEU A 66 -2.76 -3.04 -9.69
N ALA A 67 -1.89 -3.18 -10.69
CA ALA A 67 -2.08 -4.12 -11.79
C ALA A 67 -2.27 -5.59 -11.29
N ASN A 68 -1.77 -5.90 -10.09
CA ASN A 68 -1.86 -7.21 -9.45
C ASN A 68 -2.97 -7.30 -8.38
N LYS A 69 -3.89 -6.31 -8.31
CA LYS A 69 -4.97 -6.28 -7.31
C LYS A 69 -5.86 -7.53 -7.29
N LYS A 70 -6.07 -8.14 -8.47
CA LYS A 70 -6.85 -9.39 -8.59
C LYS A 70 -6.14 -10.57 -7.90
N LEU A 71 -4.82 -10.67 -8.06
CA LEU A 71 -4.02 -11.74 -7.46
C LEU A 71 -4.02 -11.64 -5.93
N SER A 72 -3.93 -10.43 -5.39
CA SER A 72 -3.99 -10.21 -3.94
C SER A 72 -5.38 -10.50 -3.35
N GLY A 73 -6.43 -10.38 -4.17
CA GLY A 73 -7.83 -10.39 -3.74
C GLY A 73 -8.29 -9.08 -3.11
N MET A 74 -7.67 -7.94 -3.46
CA MET A 74 -7.99 -6.64 -2.90
C MET A 74 -9.45 -6.27 -3.17
N LYS A 75 -10.13 -5.82 -2.11
CA LYS A 75 -11.49 -5.26 -2.13
C LYS A 75 -11.49 -3.77 -1.79
N TYR A 76 -10.61 -3.36 -0.89
CA TYR A 76 -10.52 -1.99 -0.40
C TYR A 76 -9.07 -1.52 -0.32
N TYR A 77 -8.89 -0.22 -0.30
CA TYR A 77 -7.61 0.41 0.00
C TYR A 77 -7.86 1.64 0.86
N MET A 78 -6.90 1.97 1.72
CA MET A 78 -6.91 3.19 2.53
C MET A 78 -5.61 3.93 2.30
N VAL A 79 -5.71 5.23 2.05
CA VAL A 79 -4.55 6.11 2.11
C VAL A 79 -4.19 6.32 3.56
N GLU A 80 -2.91 6.17 3.88
CA GLU A 80 -2.40 6.43 5.23
C GLU A 80 -1.20 7.38 5.19
N GLN A 81 -1.14 8.27 6.18
CA GLN A 81 -0.06 9.24 6.37
C GLN A 81 0.19 9.44 7.87
N ASP A 82 1.17 8.77 8.46
CA ASP A 82 1.45 8.90 9.91
C ASP A 82 1.95 10.29 10.29
N ARG A 83 2.81 10.87 9.45
CA ARG A 83 3.47 12.15 9.71
C ARG A 83 3.68 12.92 8.42
N THR A 84 3.65 14.24 8.55
CA THR A 84 4.08 15.17 7.50
C THR A 84 5.42 15.80 7.89
N PHE A 85 6.17 16.27 6.89
CA PHE A 85 7.48 16.88 7.07
C PHE A 85 7.50 18.26 6.42
N ASN A 86 8.54 19.05 6.72
CA ASN A 86 8.80 20.35 6.07
C ASN A 86 7.63 21.35 6.15
N GLY A 87 6.85 21.30 7.23
CA GLY A 87 5.71 22.21 7.45
C GLY A 87 4.43 21.88 6.68
N MET A 88 4.39 20.79 5.91
CA MET A 88 3.18 20.34 5.22
C MET A 88 2.08 19.98 6.21
N LYS A 89 0.85 20.41 5.95
CA LYS A 89 -0.31 20.06 6.80
C LYS A 89 -0.93 18.72 6.37
N PRO A 90 -1.53 17.95 7.29
CA PRO A 90 -2.19 16.68 6.94
C PRO A 90 -3.25 16.79 5.84
N LEU A 91 -4.04 17.88 5.83
CA LEU A 91 -5.05 18.11 4.80
C LEU A 91 -4.46 18.51 3.43
N GLU A 92 -3.22 18.98 3.38
CA GLU A 92 -2.51 19.19 2.11
C GLU A 92 -1.98 17.85 1.60
N ALA A 93 -1.39 17.04 2.50
CA ALA A 93 -0.93 15.70 2.18
C ALA A 93 -2.04 14.82 1.60
N ILE A 94 -3.24 14.81 2.19
CA ILE A 94 -4.34 13.98 1.68
C ILE A 94 -4.84 14.43 0.30
N LYS A 95 -4.81 15.74 -0.01
CA LYS A 95 -5.14 16.25 -1.34
C LYS A 95 -4.14 15.78 -2.37
N ILE A 96 -2.85 15.85 -2.05
CA ILE A 96 -1.77 15.33 -2.91
C ILE A 96 -1.96 13.83 -3.13
N SER A 97 -2.17 13.07 -2.06
CA SER A 97 -2.38 11.63 -2.14
C SER A 97 -3.59 11.26 -2.99
N HIS A 98 -4.70 11.99 -2.87
CA HIS A 98 -5.90 11.77 -3.67
C HIS A 98 -5.64 11.95 -5.18
N GLU A 99 -4.87 12.98 -5.56
CA GLU A 99 -4.46 13.15 -6.95
C GLU A 99 -3.44 12.10 -7.42
N GLY A 100 -2.54 11.67 -6.52
CA GLY A 100 -1.62 10.56 -6.78
C GLY A 100 -2.36 9.25 -7.09
N LEU A 101 -3.35 8.89 -6.27
CA LEU A 101 -4.20 7.72 -6.47
C LEU A 101 -4.84 7.68 -7.86
N LYS A 102 -5.43 8.80 -8.30
CA LYS A 102 -6.03 8.91 -9.64
C LYS A 102 -5.01 8.65 -10.74
N LYS A 103 -3.79 9.20 -10.62
CA LYS A 103 -2.71 8.98 -11.59
C LYS A 103 -2.27 7.52 -11.68
N PHE A 104 -2.33 6.80 -10.56
CA PHE A 104 -1.97 5.38 -10.51
C PHE A 104 -3.12 4.45 -10.91
N GLY A 105 -4.33 4.99 -11.16
CA GLY A 105 -5.50 4.22 -11.61
C GLY A 105 -6.33 3.61 -10.49
N PHE A 106 -6.20 4.10 -9.25
CA PHE A 106 -7.14 3.77 -8.18
C PHE A 106 -8.48 4.46 -8.44
N GLU A 107 -9.57 3.72 -8.22
CA GLU A 107 -10.97 4.12 -8.44
C GLU A 107 -11.72 4.21 -7.13
#